data_AF-A0A517NNY7-F1
#
_entry.id   AF-A0A517NNY7-F1
#
_cell.length_a   1.000
_cell.length_b   1.000
_cell.length_c   1.000
_cell.angle_alpha   90.00
_cell.angle_beta   90.00
_cell.angle_gamma   90.00
#
_symmetry.space_group_name_H-M   'P 1'
#
loop_
_entity.id
_entity.type
_entity.pdbx_description
1 polymer ?
#
loop_
_entity_poly.entity_id
_entity_poly.type
_entity_poly.pdbx_seq_one_letter_code
_entity_poly.pdbx_strand_id
1 'polypeptide(L)'
;MLAVVAVNSLLIYAMYFPSLRGVKWLEYADMAFILVFVLEAIYKISTYSLAGYFRSGWNRFDFGIVLLSMPTLLVPFTDVPDTAVFIILRLFRLVRIARVLRFVPNMHHILAGLGRALKASVFVFFALGFLLFVFSVMTCHFYHDVVPEHFGDPLISLYSVFQLFTVEGWYEIPNLVAERTDKPWVIGVTRFYFGMIVLLGGVLGMSLANAVFVDEMTMDNTDELEEKVDRLGEQIAEIKEMLRDR
;
A
#
# COMPACT_ATOMS: atom_id res chain seq x y z
N MET A 1 7.34 -26.50 1.18
CA MET A 1 7.37 -25.10 0.69
C MET A 1 7.03 -24.09 1.78
N LEU A 2 5.91 -24.21 2.51
CA LEU A 2 5.58 -23.27 3.59
C LEU A 2 6.71 -23.12 4.63
N ALA A 3 7.22 -24.24 5.15
CA ALA A 3 8.34 -24.21 6.08
C ALA A 3 9.61 -23.54 5.50
N VAL A 4 9.89 -23.78 4.21
CA VAL A 4 11.05 -23.18 3.51
C VAL A 4 10.90 -21.66 3.43
N VAL A 5 9.71 -21.16 3.08
CA VAL A 5 9.42 -19.72 3.03
C VAL A 5 9.49 -19.12 4.44
N ALA A 6 8.90 -19.78 5.44
CA ALA A 6 8.91 -19.30 6.81
C ALA A 6 10.34 -19.20 7.37
N VAL A 7 11.16 -20.25 7.18
CA VAL A 7 12.56 -20.24 7.61
C VAL A 7 13.38 -19.20 6.82
N ASN A 8 13.15 -19.03 5.51
CA ASN A 8 13.81 -17.97 4.75
C ASN A 8 13.46 -16.58 5.29
N SER A 9 12.19 -16.31 5.60
CA SER A 9 11.76 -15.05 6.20
C SER A 9 12.41 -14.81 7.56
N LEU A 10 12.49 -15.83 8.43
CA LEU A 10 13.19 -15.74 9.72
C LEU A 10 14.69 -15.51 9.54
N LEU A 11 15.32 -16.13 8.54
CA LEU A 11 16.73 -15.92 8.22
C LEU A 11 16.98 -14.49 7.73
N ILE A 12 16.12 -13.96 6.85
CA ILE A 12 16.19 -12.57 6.40
C ILE A 12 16.07 -11.62 7.58
N TYR A 13 15.10 -11.85 8.47
CA TYR A 13 14.95 -11.07 9.69
C TYR A 13 16.21 -11.14 10.57
N ALA A 14 16.80 -12.33 10.74
CA ALA A 14 17.99 -12.53 11.54
C ALA A 14 19.22 -11.76 11.01
N MET A 15 19.37 -11.63 9.69
CA MET A 15 20.48 -10.86 9.07
C MET A 15 20.47 -9.37 9.42
N TYR A 16 19.35 -8.81 9.90
CA TYR A 16 19.27 -7.42 10.32
C TYR A 16 19.70 -7.18 11.77
N PHE A 17 19.94 -8.22 12.57
CA PHE A 17 20.53 -8.04 13.90
C PHE A 17 21.99 -7.57 13.76
N PRO A 18 22.40 -6.50 14.46
CA PRO A 18 23.78 -6.00 14.42
C PRO A 18 24.83 -7.07 14.78
N SER A 19 24.49 -7.98 15.70
CA SER A 19 25.37 -9.07 16.15
C SER A 19 25.56 -10.19 15.12
N LEU A 20 24.64 -10.35 14.17
CA LEU A 20 24.65 -11.40 13.15
C LEU A 20 24.97 -10.87 11.74
N ARG A 21 25.24 -9.57 11.63
CA ARG A 21 25.56 -8.92 10.36
C ARG A 21 26.94 -9.38 9.86
N GLY A 22 27.01 -9.80 8.60
CA GLY A 22 28.26 -10.26 7.96
C GLY A 22 28.68 -11.67 8.33
N VAL A 23 27.80 -12.44 8.97
CA VAL A 23 28.07 -13.85 9.28
C VAL A 23 27.93 -14.70 8.00
N LYS A 24 29.06 -15.21 7.51
CA LYS A 24 29.16 -15.92 6.21
C LYS A 24 28.18 -17.08 6.04
N TRP A 25 27.94 -17.89 7.09
CA TRP A 25 27.00 -19.02 6.97
C TRP A 25 25.56 -18.57 6.72
N LEU A 26 25.19 -17.41 7.24
CA LEU A 26 23.86 -16.81 7.09
C LEU A 26 23.67 -16.32 5.65
N GLU A 27 24.71 -15.76 5.05
CA GLU A 27 24.73 -15.35 3.64
C GLU A 27 24.67 -16.55 2.69
N TYR A 28 25.42 -17.63 2.97
CA TYR A 28 25.35 -18.86 2.20
C TYR A 28 23.97 -19.53 2.30
N ALA A 29 23.37 -19.52 3.50
CA ALA A 29 22.02 -20.04 3.69
C ALA A 29 20.99 -19.20 2.93
N ASP A 30 21.11 -17.86 2.92
CA ASP A 30 20.25 -16.99 2.10
C ASP A 30 20.35 -17.34 0.60
N MET A 31 21.57 -17.55 0.11
CA MET A 31 21.84 -17.96 -1.26
C MET A 31 21.21 -19.33 -1.59
N ALA A 32 21.33 -20.30 -0.66
CA ALA A 32 20.72 -21.62 -0.80
C ALA A 32 19.19 -21.56 -0.93
N PHE A 33 18.51 -20.69 -0.16
CA PHE A 33 17.07 -20.50 -0.28
C PHE A 33 16.66 -19.95 -1.65
N ILE A 34 17.42 -19.00 -2.21
CA ILE A 34 17.15 -18.50 -3.56
C ILE A 34 17.27 -19.64 -4.58
N LEU A 35 18.32 -20.46 -4.47
CA LEU A 35 18.51 -21.61 -5.36
C LEU A 35 17.32 -22.59 -5.28
N VAL A 36 16.86 -22.92 -4.07
CA VAL A 36 15.66 -23.76 -3.87
C VAL A 36 14.44 -23.16 -4.57
N PHE A 37 14.26 -21.85 -4.50
CA PHE A 37 13.13 -21.16 -5.14
C PHE A 37 13.25 -21.12 -6.67
N VAL A 38 14.45 -20.98 -7.21
CA VAL A 38 14.70 -21.09 -8.65
C VAL A 38 14.37 -22.49 -9.13
N LEU A 39 14.84 -23.52 -8.41
CA LEU A 39 14.56 -24.92 -8.73
C LEU A 39 13.06 -25.24 -8.63
N GLU A 40 12.36 -24.71 -7.62
CA GLU A 40 10.90 -24.82 -7.51
C GLU A 40 10.20 -24.21 -8.74
N ALA A 41 10.61 -23.02 -9.18
CA ALA A 41 10.02 -22.36 -10.35
C ALA A 41 10.26 -23.18 -11.63
N ILE A 42 11.48 -23.66 -11.86
CA ILE A 42 11.82 -24.51 -13.00
C ILE A 42 10.97 -25.79 -12.98
N TYR A 43 10.90 -26.48 -11.83
CA TYR A 43 10.11 -27.70 -11.68
C TYR A 43 8.62 -27.47 -12.00
N LYS A 44 8.04 -26.37 -11.52
CA LYS A 44 6.63 -26.03 -11.81
C LYS A 44 6.42 -25.70 -13.29
N ILE A 45 7.33 -24.96 -13.93
CA ILE A 45 7.22 -24.64 -15.36
C ILE A 45 7.28 -25.92 -16.20
N SER A 46 8.19 -26.84 -15.88
CA SER A 46 8.30 -28.14 -16.56
C SER A 46 7.04 -29.01 -16.38
N THR A 47 6.39 -28.94 -15.21
CA THR A 47 5.21 -29.76 -14.91
C THR A 47 3.92 -29.19 -15.51
N TYR A 48 3.71 -27.89 -15.41
CA TYR A 48 2.44 -27.25 -15.82
C TYR A 48 2.45 -26.71 -17.25
N SER A 49 3.55 -26.85 -18.00
CA SER A 49 3.88 -26.07 -19.21
C SER A 49 3.99 -24.56 -18.95
N LEU A 50 4.64 -23.83 -19.85
CA LEU A 50 4.82 -22.39 -19.71
C LEU A 50 3.46 -21.67 -19.57
N ALA A 51 2.51 -21.96 -20.47
CA ALA A 51 1.19 -21.35 -20.45
C ALA A 51 0.37 -21.69 -19.19
N GLY A 52 0.45 -22.94 -18.72
CA GLY A 52 -0.25 -23.36 -17.51
C GLY A 52 0.33 -22.74 -16.23
N TYR A 53 1.65 -22.56 -16.16
CA TYR A 53 2.31 -21.90 -15.03
C TYR A 53 1.85 -20.45 -14.87
N PHE A 54 1.86 -19.68 -15.96
CA PHE A 54 1.52 -18.25 -15.95
C PHE A 54 0.01 -17.97 -15.80
N ARG A 55 -0.86 -18.99 -15.94
CA ARG A 55 -2.31 -18.83 -15.69
C ARG A 55 -2.63 -18.55 -14.22
N SER A 56 -1.83 -19.07 -13.29
CA SER A 56 -2.02 -18.84 -11.85
C SER A 56 -1.39 -17.50 -11.41
N GLY A 57 -2.20 -16.63 -10.78
CA GLY A 57 -1.72 -15.36 -10.22
C GLY A 57 -0.59 -15.53 -9.19
N TRP A 58 -0.67 -16.57 -8.36
CA TRP A 58 0.35 -16.88 -7.35
C TRP A 58 1.67 -17.33 -7.98
N ASN A 59 1.62 -18.12 -9.05
CA ASN A 59 2.83 -18.51 -9.76
C ASN A 59 3.49 -17.32 -10.45
N ARG A 60 2.70 -16.40 -11.03
CA ARG A 60 3.21 -15.13 -11.59
C ARG A 60 3.92 -14.28 -10.54
N PHE A 61 3.31 -14.14 -9.37
CA PHE A 61 3.89 -13.43 -8.23
C PHE A 61 5.19 -14.09 -7.76
N ASP A 62 5.19 -15.40 -7.51
CA ASP A 62 6.37 -16.15 -7.08
C ASP A 62 7.51 -16.01 -8.10
N PHE A 63 7.20 -16.10 -9.41
CA PHE A 63 8.16 -15.93 -10.49
C PHE A 63 8.78 -14.53 -10.53
N GLY A 64 7.95 -13.48 -10.37
CA GLY A 64 8.44 -12.10 -10.27
C GLY A 64 9.42 -11.92 -9.10
N ILE A 65 9.13 -12.54 -7.95
CA ILE A 65 10.05 -12.52 -6.80
C ILE A 65 11.34 -13.28 -7.10
N VAL A 66 11.28 -14.45 -7.76
CA VAL A 66 12.49 -15.18 -8.18
C VAL A 66 13.34 -14.29 -9.09
N LEU A 67 12.75 -13.69 -10.11
CA LEU A 67 13.43 -12.83 -11.07
C LEU A 67 14.12 -11.64 -10.38
N LEU A 68 13.41 -10.97 -9.47
CA LEU A 68 13.93 -9.85 -8.70
C LEU A 68 15.04 -10.24 -7.71
N SER A 69 15.07 -11.52 -7.30
CA SER A 69 16.11 -12.05 -6.40
C SER A 69 17.37 -12.49 -7.14
N MET A 70 17.32 -12.73 -8.46
CA MET A 70 18.46 -13.21 -9.26
C MET A 70 19.68 -12.28 -9.20
N PRO A 71 19.56 -10.93 -9.31
CA PRO A 71 20.72 -10.05 -9.20
C PRO A 71 21.50 -10.24 -7.90
N THR A 72 20.81 -10.60 -6.79
CA THR A 72 21.44 -10.83 -5.49
C THR A 72 22.41 -12.02 -5.49
N LEU A 73 22.17 -13.02 -6.36
CA LEU A 73 23.09 -14.16 -6.54
C LEU A 73 24.37 -13.76 -7.25
N LEU A 74 24.33 -12.73 -8.10
CA LEU A 74 25.45 -12.30 -8.92
C LEU A 74 26.37 -11.31 -8.17
N VAL A 75 25.83 -10.56 -7.19
CA VAL A 75 26.60 -9.56 -6.41
C VAL A 75 27.91 -10.12 -5.83
N PRO A 76 27.96 -11.32 -5.22
CA PRO A 76 29.21 -11.86 -4.67
C PRO A 76 30.28 -12.19 -5.74
N PHE A 77 29.90 -12.32 -7.01
CA PHE A 77 30.79 -12.70 -8.11
C PHE A 77 31.23 -11.52 -8.99
N THR A 78 30.81 -10.30 -8.64
CA THR A 78 31.07 -9.10 -9.42
C THR A 78 31.76 -8.06 -8.55
N ASP A 79 32.97 -7.63 -8.92
CA ASP A 79 33.75 -6.56 -8.26
C ASP A 79 33.20 -5.17 -8.59
N VAL A 80 31.89 -4.97 -8.40
CA VAL A 80 31.23 -3.70 -8.72
C VAL A 80 31.21 -2.82 -7.47
N PRO A 81 31.56 -1.52 -7.59
CA PRO A 81 31.51 -0.60 -6.46
C PRO A 81 30.12 -0.58 -5.80
N ASP A 82 30.11 -0.38 -4.47
CA ASP A 82 28.91 -0.17 -3.63
C ASP A 82 28.16 1.10 -4.05
N THR A 83 27.54 1.05 -5.21
CA THR A 83 26.70 2.10 -5.77
C THR A 83 25.32 2.03 -5.13
N ALA A 84 24.59 3.14 -5.07
CA ALA A 84 23.21 3.18 -4.57
C ALA A 84 22.31 2.07 -5.16
N VAL A 85 22.55 1.70 -6.42
CA VAL A 85 21.86 0.59 -7.11
C VAL A 85 22.07 -0.75 -6.39
N PHE A 86 23.29 -1.08 -5.96
CA PHE A 86 23.56 -2.35 -5.26
C PHE A 86 22.93 -2.40 -3.88
N ILE A 87 22.83 -1.27 -3.19
CA ILE A 87 22.12 -1.18 -1.91
C ILE A 87 20.63 -1.49 -2.14
N ILE A 88 20.02 -0.87 -3.15
CA ILE A 88 18.62 -1.13 -3.52
C ILE A 88 18.41 -2.59 -3.92
N LEU A 89 19.32 -3.18 -4.72
CA LEU A 89 19.24 -4.59 -5.10
C LEU A 89 19.29 -5.52 -3.88
N ARG A 90 20.09 -5.20 -2.86
CA ARG A 90 20.11 -5.96 -1.60
C ARG A 90 18.80 -5.85 -0.84
N LEU A 91 18.08 -4.73 -0.93
CA LEU A 91 16.79 -4.53 -0.28
C LEU A 91 15.67 -5.33 -0.95
N PHE A 92 15.75 -5.61 -2.26
CA PHE A 92 14.74 -6.46 -2.93
C PHE A 92 14.61 -7.86 -2.34
N ARG A 93 15.65 -8.34 -1.66
CA ARG A 93 15.62 -9.57 -0.90
C ARG A 93 14.47 -9.61 0.12
N LEU A 94 14.04 -8.45 0.65
CA LEU A 94 12.90 -8.30 1.58
C LEU A 94 11.57 -8.65 0.93
N VAL A 95 11.44 -8.45 -0.39
CA VAL A 95 10.22 -8.80 -1.15
C VAL A 95 9.91 -10.30 -1.03
N ARG A 96 10.93 -11.15 -0.78
CA ARG A 96 10.75 -12.59 -0.56
C ARG A 96 9.87 -12.89 0.66
N ILE A 97 9.84 -12.03 1.68
CA ILE A 97 8.96 -12.15 2.85
C ILE A 97 7.48 -12.13 2.42
N ALA A 98 7.15 -11.40 1.35
CA ALA A 98 5.79 -11.32 0.82
C ALA A 98 5.27 -12.68 0.28
N ARG A 99 6.13 -13.68 0.06
CA ARG A 99 5.68 -15.05 -0.28
C ARG A 99 4.85 -15.70 0.82
N VAL A 100 4.98 -15.23 2.07
CA VAL A 100 4.13 -15.69 3.18
C VAL A 100 2.65 -15.41 2.89
N LEU A 101 2.33 -14.37 2.11
CA LEU A 101 0.95 -14.00 1.74
C LEU A 101 0.22 -15.11 0.99
N ARG A 102 0.92 -15.97 0.25
CA ARG A 102 0.32 -17.13 -0.44
C ARG A 102 -0.33 -18.12 0.51
N PHE A 103 0.13 -18.16 1.76
CA PHE A 103 -0.39 -19.09 2.77
C PHE A 103 -1.54 -18.50 3.58
N VAL A 104 -1.85 -17.22 3.41
CA VAL A 104 -3.00 -16.62 4.05
C VAL A 104 -4.27 -17.14 3.36
N PRO A 105 -5.20 -17.77 4.10
CA PRO A 105 -6.45 -18.25 3.54
C PRO A 105 -7.22 -17.11 2.88
N ASN A 106 -7.82 -17.38 1.72
CA ASN A 106 -8.64 -16.42 0.99
C ASN A 106 -7.95 -15.08 0.64
N MET A 107 -6.62 -15.04 0.59
CA MET A 107 -5.87 -13.82 0.23
C MET A 107 -6.28 -13.24 -1.12
N HIS A 108 -6.67 -14.08 -2.10
CA HIS A 108 -7.22 -13.59 -3.36
C HIS A 108 -8.51 -12.78 -3.16
N HIS A 109 -9.41 -13.25 -2.28
CA HIS A 109 -10.64 -12.53 -1.94
C HIS A 109 -10.34 -11.22 -1.22
N ILE A 110 -9.38 -11.22 -0.29
CA ILE A 110 -8.94 -10.00 0.42
C ILE A 110 -8.39 -8.96 -0.57
N LEU A 111 -7.46 -9.37 -1.44
CA LEU A 111 -6.87 -8.48 -2.44
C LEU A 111 -7.88 -8.01 -3.48
N ALA A 112 -8.83 -8.87 -3.88
CA ALA A 112 -9.90 -8.51 -4.79
C ALA A 112 -10.85 -7.49 -4.15
N GLY A 113 -11.25 -7.70 -2.89
CA GLY A 113 -12.08 -6.75 -2.14
C GLY A 113 -11.38 -5.40 -1.96
N LEU A 114 -10.10 -5.40 -1.59
CA LEU A 114 -9.29 -4.18 -1.53
C LEU A 114 -9.21 -3.49 -2.89
N GLY A 115 -8.98 -4.24 -3.97
CA GLY A 115 -8.93 -3.70 -5.32
C GLY A 115 -10.24 -3.07 -5.78
N ARG A 116 -11.39 -3.68 -5.44
CA ARG A 116 -12.71 -3.10 -5.70
C ARG A 116 -12.91 -1.80 -4.93
N ALA A 117 -12.65 -1.81 -3.62
CA ALA A 117 -12.81 -0.62 -2.77
C ALA A 117 -11.89 0.53 -3.20
N LEU A 118 -10.64 0.23 -3.57
CA LEU A 118 -9.73 1.22 -4.14
C LEU A 118 -10.27 1.78 -5.45
N LYS A 119 -10.77 0.93 -6.36
CA LYS A 119 -11.30 1.34 -7.67
C LYS A 119 -12.48 2.31 -7.52
N ALA A 120 -13.40 2.03 -6.62
CA ALA A 120 -14.54 2.91 -6.35
C ALA A 120 -14.12 4.23 -5.71
N SER A 121 -13.14 4.17 -4.81
CA SER A 121 -12.63 5.35 -4.09
C SER A 121 -11.65 6.18 -4.92
N VAL A 122 -11.29 5.79 -6.16
CA VAL A 122 -10.31 6.50 -6.99
C VAL A 122 -10.67 7.97 -7.14
N PHE A 123 -11.94 8.29 -7.41
CA PHE A 123 -12.37 9.67 -7.59
C PHE A 123 -12.26 10.49 -6.31
N VAL A 124 -12.52 9.88 -5.15
CA VAL A 124 -12.38 10.55 -3.85
C VAL A 124 -10.92 10.78 -3.52
N PHE A 125 -10.06 9.78 -3.70
CA PHE A 125 -8.61 9.95 -3.52
C PHE A 125 -8.03 10.98 -4.48
N PHE A 126 -8.53 11.04 -5.72
CA PHE A 126 -8.14 12.06 -6.68
C PHE A 126 -8.59 13.46 -6.23
N ALA A 127 -9.83 13.61 -5.75
CA ALA A 127 -10.33 14.88 -5.22
C ALA A 127 -9.54 15.35 -3.99
N LEU A 128 -9.23 14.44 -3.06
CA LEU A 128 -8.38 14.75 -1.91
C LEU A 128 -6.95 15.09 -2.30
N GLY A 129 -6.36 14.34 -3.24
CA GLY A 129 -5.03 14.62 -3.78
C GLY A 129 -4.98 15.97 -4.51
N PHE A 130 -6.03 16.33 -5.23
CA PHE A 130 -6.17 17.64 -5.85
C PHE A 130 -6.28 18.76 -4.81
N LEU A 131 -7.09 18.57 -3.76
CA LEU A 131 -7.20 19.52 -2.66
C LEU A 131 -5.86 19.71 -1.93
N LEU A 132 -5.14 18.61 -1.68
CA LEU A 132 -3.79 18.60 -1.11
C LEU A 132 -2.82 19.40 -2.00
N PHE A 133 -2.85 19.20 -3.31
CA PHE A 133 -2.03 19.94 -4.26
C PHE A 133 -2.35 21.46 -4.23
N VAL A 134 -3.62 21.83 -4.28
CA VAL A 134 -4.05 23.24 -4.25
C VAL A 134 -3.62 23.92 -2.94
N PHE A 135 -3.90 23.29 -1.79
CA PHE A 135 -3.51 23.88 -0.50
C PHE A 135 -2.01 23.91 -0.30
N SER A 136 -1.26 22.95 -0.83
CA SER A 136 0.20 22.99 -0.82
C SER A 136 0.73 24.23 -1.57
N VAL A 137 0.31 24.44 -2.82
CA VAL A 137 0.75 25.62 -3.59
C VAL A 137 0.33 26.92 -2.91
N MET A 138 -0.90 27.00 -2.39
CA MET A 138 -1.37 28.18 -1.67
C MET A 138 -0.59 28.46 -0.38
N THR A 139 -0.34 27.43 0.44
CA THR A 139 0.37 27.60 1.71
C THR A 139 1.83 27.95 1.47
N CYS A 140 2.46 27.32 0.46
CA CYS A 140 3.78 27.70 -0.02
C CYS A 140 3.82 29.18 -0.40
N HIS A 141 2.89 29.66 -1.23
CA HIS A 141 2.86 31.06 -1.64
C HIS A 141 2.75 32.05 -0.45
N PHE A 142 1.96 31.74 0.57
CA PHE A 142 1.75 32.64 1.70
C PHE A 142 2.83 32.57 2.78
N TYR A 143 3.42 31.39 3.00
CA TYR A 143 4.28 31.14 4.16
C TYR A 143 5.71 30.73 3.82
N HIS A 144 6.10 30.74 2.54
CA HIS A 144 7.47 30.45 2.07
C HIS A 144 8.54 31.23 2.84
N ASP A 145 8.36 32.54 3.00
CA ASP A 145 9.34 33.40 3.67
C ASP A 145 9.29 33.31 5.21
N VAL A 146 8.15 32.90 5.76
CA VAL A 146 7.92 32.89 7.22
C VAL A 146 8.37 31.56 7.84
N VAL A 147 8.07 30.45 7.17
CA VAL A 147 8.36 29.09 7.64
C VAL A 147 8.96 28.25 6.50
N PRO A 148 10.17 28.60 6.02
CA PRO A 148 10.80 27.94 4.88
C PRO A 148 11.07 26.45 5.12
N GLU A 149 11.24 26.02 6.37
CA GLU A 149 11.41 24.59 6.71
C GLU A 149 10.19 23.72 6.37
N HIS A 150 8.99 24.30 6.30
CA HIS A 150 7.74 23.61 5.98
C HIS A 150 7.14 24.03 4.63
N PHE A 151 7.44 25.25 4.17
CA PHE A 151 6.81 25.85 2.99
C PHE A 151 7.81 26.44 1.99
N GLY A 152 9.10 26.12 2.15
CA GLY A 152 10.19 26.62 1.31
C GLY A 152 10.10 26.22 -0.16
N ASP A 153 9.51 25.07 -0.46
CA ASP A 153 9.17 24.70 -1.84
C ASP A 153 7.87 23.90 -1.89
N PRO A 154 7.24 23.78 -3.07
CA PRO A 154 5.97 23.07 -3.21
C PRO A 154 6.01 21.60 -2.78
N LEU A 155 7.15 20.90 -2.90
CA LEU A 155 7.25 19.48 -2.49
C LEU A 155 7.34 19.33 -0.97
N ILE A 156 8.10 20.20 -0.30
CA ILE A 156 8.13 20.24 1.17
C ILE A 156 6.76 20.67 1.71
N SER A 157 6.14 21.67 1.08
CA SER A 157 4.79 22.12 1.42
C SER A 157 3.77 21.02 1.24
N LEU A 158 3.88 20.19 0.20
CA LEU A 158 2.98 19.06 -0.04
C LEU A 158 3.03 18.08 1.14
N TYR A 159 4.22 17.79 1.66
CA TYR A 159 4.38 16.95 2.85
C TYR A 159 3.78 17.59 4.11
N SER A 160 4.02 18.88 4.34
CA SER A 160 3.45 19.58 5.51
C SER A 160 1.92 19.70 5.45
N VAL A 161 1.34 19.96 4.29
CA VAL A 161 -0.13 19.96 4.14
C VAL A 161 -0.71 18.55 4.24
N PHE A 162 0.03 17.52 3.82
CA PHE A 162 -0.36 16.14 4.03
C PHE A 162 -0.44 15.80 5.54
N GLN A 163 0.53 16.23 6.34
CA GLN A 163 0.48 16.09 7.81
C GLN A 163 -0.71 16.83 8.43
N LEU A 164 -1.05 18.02 7.92
CA LEU A 164 -2.24 18.76 8.34
C LEU A 164 -3.54 18.03 8.00
N PHE A 165 -3.60 17.37 6.84
CA PHE A 165 -4.74 16.53 6.44
C PHE A 165 -4.86 15.30 7.34
N THR A 166 -3.77 14.73 7.83
CA THR A 166 -3.84 13.63 8.80
C THR A 166 -4.15 14.12 10.23
N VAL A 167 -4.35 15.44 10.42
CA VAL A 167 -4.62 16.09 11.72
C VAL A 167 -3.47 15.87 12.71
N GLU A 168 -2.26 15.59 12.21
CA GLU A 168 -1.07 15.42 13.05
C GLU A 168 -0.33 16.74 13.20
N GLY A 169 0.01 17.11 14.44
CA GLY A 169 0.80 18.31 14.72
C GLY A 169 0.17 19.61 14.22
N TRP A 170 -1.14 19.66 13.98
CA TRP A 170 -1.77 20.75 13.23
C TRP A 170 -1.71 22.13 13.90
N TYR A 171 -1.43 22.17 15.20
CA TYR A 171 -1.24 23.39 15.98
C TYR A 171 0.21 23.91 15.94
N GLU A 172 1.18 23.09 15.55
CA GLU A 172 2.62 23.41 15.64
C GLU A 172 3.00 24.50 14.64
N ILE A 173 2.60 24.33 13.37
CA ILE A 173 2.89 25.30 12.31
C ILE A 173 2.26 26.67 12.59
N PRO A 174 0.96 26.80 12.95
CA PRO A 174 0.38 28.08 13.33
C PRO A 174 1.05 28.75 14.53
N ASN A 175 1.50 27.97 15.53
CA ASN A 175 2.21 28.52 16.68
C ASN A 175 3.61 29.01 16.30
N LEU A 176 4.31 28.29 15.43
CA LEU A 176 5.59 28.71 14.89
C LEU A 176 5.50 30.00 14.08
N VAL A 177 4.45 30.16 13.27
CA VAL A 177 4.16 31.44 12.58
C VAL A 177 3.88 32.56 13.58
N ALA A 178 3.17 32.26 14.67
CA ALA A 178 2.84 33.24 15.71
C ALA A 178 4.07 33.72 16.49
N GLU A 179 5.05 32.84 16.71
CA GLU A 179 6.33 33.20 17.34
C GLU A 179 7.20 34.09 16.43
N ARG A 180 7.02 33.98 15.11
CA ARG A 180 7.78 34.73 14.10
C ARG A 180 7.12 36.05 13.67
N THR A 181 5.95 36.38 14.21
CA THR A 181 5.16 37.53 13.78
C THR A 181 4.62 38.34 14.96
N ASP A 182 4.97 39.62 15.04
CA ASP A 182 4.49 40.52 16.11
C ASP A 182 3.07 41.07 15.90
N LYS A 183 2.44 40.79 14.76
CA LYS A 183 1.13 41.34 14.36
C LYS A 183 -0.02 40.45 14.85
N PRO A 184 -0.83 40.86 15.84
CA PRO A 184 -1.86 40.00 16.43
C PRO A 184 -2.94 39.53 15.44
N TRP A 185 -3.28 40.36 14.46
CA TRP A 185 -4.26 40.01 13.43
C TRP A 185 -3.75 38.90 12.50
N VAL A 186 -2.45 38.89 12.17
CA VAL A 186 -1.84 37.85 11.32
C VAL A 186 -1.88 36.51 12.04
N ILE A 187 -1.61 36.51 13.35
CA ILE A 187 -1.70 35.31 14.19
C ILE A 187 -3.11 34.72 14.14
N GLY A 188 -4.13 35.56 14.32
CA GLY A 188 -5.54 35.14 14.25
C GLY A 188 -5.93 34.55 12.89
N VAL A 189 -5.59 35.25 11.81
CA VAL A 189 -5.87 34.79 10.43
C VAL A 189 -5.13 33.50 10.10
N THR A 190 -3.88 33.37 10.52
CA THR A 190 -3.06 32.16 10.32
C THR A 190 -3.70 30.97 11.00
N ARG A 191 -4.05 31.10 12.29
CA ARG A 191 -4.71 30.03 13.06
C ARG A 191 -6.05 29.64 12.43
N PHE A 192 -6.82 30.61 11.97
CA PHE A 192 -8.07 30.36 11.27
C PHE A 192 -7.85 29.62 9.95
N TYR A 193 -6.88 30.05 9.13
CA TYR A 193 -6.53 29.42 7.86
C TYR A 193 -6.14 27.94 8.03
N PHE A 194 -5.20 27.65 8.92
CA PHE A 194 -4.77 26.27 9.19
C PHE A 194 -5.89 25.44 9.84
N GLY A 195 -6.69 26.03 10.74
CA GLY A 195 -7.88 25.39 11.28
C GLY A 195 -8.89 25.01 10.19
N MET A 196 -9.08 25.86 9.19
CA MET A 196 -9.94 25.57 8.03
C MET A 196 -9.38 24.47 7.14
N ILE A 197 -8.05 24.42 6.93
CA ILE A 197 -7.41 23.31 6.20
C ILE A 197 -7.65 21.98 6.92
N VAL A 198 -7.45 21.94 8.23
CA VAL A 198 -7.66 20.74 9.05
C VAL A 198 -9.13 20.31 9.03
N LEU A 199 -10.06 21.27 9.11
CA LEU A 199 -11.49 20.97 9.06
C LEU A 199 -11.89 20.41 7.69
N LEU A 200 -11.51 21.07 6.59
CA LEU A 200 -11.92 20.71 5.24
C LEU A 200 -11.18 19.46 4.72
N GLY A 201 -9.86 19.46 4.77
CA GLY A 201 -9.02 18.39 4.24
C GLY A 201 -8.91 17.20 5.19
N GLY A 202 -8.73 17.48 6.49
CA GLY A 202 -8.56 16.43 7.49
C GLY A 202 -9.87 15.84 7.96
N VAL A 203 -10.64 16.56 8.75
CA VAL A 203 -11.86 16.03 9.36
C VAL A 203 -12.89 15.64 8.29
N LEU A 204 -13.29 16.59 7.44
CA LEU A 204 -14.32 16.34 6.43
C LEU A 204 -13.79 15.48 5.28
N GLY A 205 -12.58 15.75 4.79
CA GLY A 205 -11.98 15.02 3.69
C GLY A 205 -11.73 13.54 4.03
N MET A 206 -11.12 13.23 5.18
CA MET A 206 -10.96 11.84 5.60
C MET A 206 -12.29 11.16 5.94
N SER A 207 -13.25 11.87 6.55
CA SER A 207 -14.58 11.30 6.83
C SER A 207 -15.30 10.93 5.53
N LEU A 208 -15.22 11.76 4.50
CA LEU A 208 -15.81 11.50 3.18
C LEU A 208 -15.13 10.31 2.51
N ALA A 209 -13.80 10.24 2.52
CA ALA A 209 -13.09 9.08 1.98
C ALA A 209 -13.46 7.78 2.68
N ASN A 210 -13.55 7.80 4.01
CA ASN A 210 -13.99 6.63 4.78
C ASN A 210 -15.44 6.26 4.47
N ALA A 211 -16.34 7.26 4.37
CA ALA A 211 -17.75 7.02 4.03
C ALA A 211 -17.87 6.35 2.65
N VAL A 212 -17.23 6.88 1.61
CA VAL A 212 -17.28 6.29 0.27
C VAL A 212 -16.64 4.90 0.22
N PHE A 213 -15.55 4.71 0.96
CA PHE A 213 -14.90 3.40 1.06
C PHE A 213 -15.81 2.35 1.72
N VAL A 214 -16.50 2.73 2.80
CA VAL A 214 -17.45 1.87 3.51
C VAL A 214 -18.68 1.59 2.65
N ASP A 215 -19.27 2.62 2.05
CA ASP A 215 -20.45 2.51 1.19
C ASP A 215 -20.20 1.50 0.06
N GLU A 216 -19.06 1.61 -0.64
CA GLU A 216 -18.70 0.64 -1.68
C GLU A 216 -18.56 -0.79 -1.13
N MET A 217 -17.89 -0.96 0.01
CA MET A 217 -17.72 -2.29 0.61
C MET A 217 -19.06 -2.90 1.07
N THR A 218 -20.06 -2.08 1.39
CA THR A 218 -21.40 -2.54 1.79
C THR A 218 -22.36 -2.74 0.61
N MET A 219 -22.23 -1.97 -0.47
CA MET A 219 -23.03 -2.12 -1.69
C MET A 219 -22.81 -3.51 -2.32
N ASP A 220 -21.56 -4.00 -2.38
CA ASP A 220 -21.24 -5.34 -2.92
C ASP A 220 -22.00 -6.47 -2.20
N ASN A 221 -22.16 -6.38 -0.88
CA ASN A 221 -22.92 -7.38 -0.11
C ASN A 221 -24.44 -7.25 -0.28
N THR A 222 -24.91 -6.06 -0.63
CA THR A 222 -26.34 -5.77 -0.78
C THR A 222 -26.83 -6.20 -2.15
N ASP A 223 -26.06 -5.91 -3.21
CA ASP A 223 -26.38 -6.33 -4.59
C ASP A 223 -26.42 -7.87 -4.71
N GLU A 224 -25.45 -8.59 -4.12
CA GLU A 224 -25.44 -10.06 -4.14
C GLU A 224 -26.62 -10.66 -3.34
N LEU A 225 -27.05 -9.97 -2.28
CA LEU A 225 -28.20 -10.38 -1.48
C LEU A 225 -29.52 -10.15 -2.21
N GLU A 226 -29.66 -9.01 -2.90
CA GLU A 226 -30.82 -8.67 -3.72
C GLU A 226 -31.00 -9.69 -4.85
N GLU A 227 -29.93 -10.04 -5.56
CA GLU A 227 -29.98 -11.05 -6.64
C GLU A 227 -30.39 -12.45 -6.11
N LYS A 228 -29.98 -12.81 -4.88
CA LYS A 228 -30.41 -14.05 -4.24
C LYS A 228 -31.88 -14.02 -3.82
N VAL A 229 -32.36 -12.89 -3.33
CA VAL A 229 -33.77 -12.69 -2.93
C VAL A 229 -34.68 -12.75 -4.15
N ASP A 230 -34.31 -12.08 -5.25
CA ASP A 230 -35.07 -12.11 -6.50
C ASP A 230 -35.18 -13.53 -7.05
N ARG A 231 -34.07 -14.27 -7.05
CA ARG A 231 -34.04 -15.68 -7.50
C ARG A 231 -34.91 -16.60 -6.63
N LEU A 232 -34.93 -16.38 -5.32
CA LEU A 232 -35.85 -17.09 -4.42
C LEU A 232 -37.31 -16.71 -4.69
N GLY A 233 -37.58 -15.43 -5.00
CA GLY A 233 -38.91 -14.94 -5.38
C GLY A 233 -39.43 -15.62 -6.66
N GLU A 234 -38.60 -15.73 -7.69
CA GLU A 234 -38.91 -16.46 -8.92
C GLU A 234 -39.21 -17.93 -8.66
N GLN A 235 -38.37 -18.61 -7.87
CA GLN A 235 -38.58 -20.02 -7.51
C GLN A 235 -39.89 -20.24 -6.74
N ILE A 236 -40.24 -19.34 -5.83
CA ILE A 236 -41.50 -19.40 -5.09
C ILE A 236 -42.69 -19.19 -6.03
N ALA A 237 -42.59 -18.27 -6.99
CA ALA A 237 -43.63 -18.02 -7.98
C ALA A 237 -43.87 -19.25 -8.87
N GLU A 238 -42.79 -19.89 -9.35
CA GLU A 238 -42.84 -21.11 -10.16
C GLU A 238 -43.48 -22.28 -9.39
N ILE A 239 -43.09 -22.50 -8.13
CA ILE A 239 -43.70 -23.54 -7.27
C ILE A 239 -45.20 -23.27 -7.06
N LYS A 240 -45.59 -21.99 -6.90
CA LYS A 240 -46.99 -21.61 -6.70
C LYS A 240 -47.84 -21.85 -7.95
N GLU A 241 -47.29 -21.66 -9.15
CA GLU A 241 -47.95 -22.06 -10.40
C GLU A 241 -48.11 -23.58 -10.51
N MET A 242 -47.05 -24.35 -10.25
CA MET A 242 -47.10 -25.82 -10.29
C MET A 242 -48.14 -26.42 -9.33
N LEU A 243 -48.36 -25.78 -8.17
CA LEU A 243 -49.38 -26.20 -7.20
C LEU A 243 -50.80 -25.76 -7.60
N ARG A 244 -50.94 -24.74 -8.45
CA ARG A 244 -52.24 -24.25 -8.93
C ARG A 244 -52.81 -25.10 -10.07
N ASP A 245 -51.94 -25.73 -10.84
CA ASP A 245 -52.29 -26.60 -11.98
C ASP A 245 -52.55 -28.08 -11.59
N ARG A 246 -52.59 -28.40 -10.29
CA ARG A 246 -53.00 -29.70 -9.72
C ARG A 246 -54.37 -29.61 -9.05
#